data_AF-A0A0S8JBJ4-F1
#
_entry.id   AF-A0A0S8JBJ4-F1
#
_cell.length_a   1.000
_cell.length_b   1.000
_cell.length_c   1.000
_cell.angle_alpha   90.00
_cell.angle_beta   90.00
_cell.angle_gamma   90.00
#
_symmetry.space_group_name_H-M   'P 1'
#
loop_
_entity.id
_entity.type
_entity.pdbx_description
1 polymer ?
#
loop_
_entity_poly.entity_id
_entity_poly.type
_entity_poly.pdbx_seq_one_letter_code
_entity_poly.pdbx_strand_id
1 'polypeptide(L)'
;MLRSHSVLYSWLRIRLWEIKGLAPHNPFPQYMDPKNPDWVLTQELIRSIRDESNARGAQFLLVILPQRNYLNGMYDPVIYDSIIEFAKSENIAAINLLPLMKSYRWTEVFYLEDGHFTPFGARVTAQIIYQTIQTMDYHDKNPF
;
A
#
# COMPACT_ATOMS: atom_id res chain seq x y z
N MET A 1 -20.60 -7.77 16.84
CA MET A 1 -20.05 -7.06 15.67
C MET A 1 -18.83 -6.16 15.97
N LEU A 2 -18.55 -5.76 17.22
CA LEU A 2 -17.41 -4.89 17.58
C LEU A 2 -16.03 -5.59 17.71
N ARG A 3 -15.97 -6.93 17.79
CA ARG A 3 -14.71 -7.64 18.04
C ARG A 3 -13.77 -7.71 16.83
N SER A 4 -14.30 -7.61 15.60
CA SER A 4 -13.52 -7.72 14.36
C SER A 4 -12.77 -6.44 13.96
N HIS A 5 -12.98 -5.32 14.66
CA HIS A 5 -12.38 -4.02 14.32
C HIS A 5 -11.36 -3.53 15.38
N SER A 6 -11.11 -4.32 16.42
CA SER A 6 -10.13 -3.97 17.44
C SER A 6 -8.72 -4.34 16.99
N VAL A 7 -7.83 -3.34 16.90
CA VAL A 7 -6.39 -3.53 16.63
C VAL A 7 -5.77 -4.54 17.60
N LEU A 8 -6.19 -4.51 18.87
CA LEU A 8 -5.75 -5.46 19.90
C LEU A 8 -6.20 -6.90 19.59
N TYR A 9 -7.41 -7.09 19.07
CA TYR A 9 -7.91 -8.41 18.70
C TYR A 9 -7.21 -8.96 17.46
N SER A 10 -6.96 -8.12 16.45
CA SER A 10 -6.16 -8.49 15.28
C SER A 10 -4.72 -8.86 15.66
N TRP A 11 -4.11 -8.09 16.56
CA TRP A 11 -2.77 -8.37 17.10
C TRP A 11 -2.72 -9.68 17.88
N LEU A 12 -3.65 -9.91 18.81
CA LEU A 12 -3.77 -11.17 19.57
C LEU A 12 -3.97 -12.37 18.65
N ARG A 13 -4.80 -12.22 17.62
CA ARG A 13 -5.05 -13.29 16.65
C ARG A 13 -3.75 -13.64 15.93
N ILE A 14 -3.04 -12.66 15.35
CA ILE A 14 -1.76 -12.88 14.65
C ILE A 14 -0.74 -13.59 15.56
N ARG A 15 -0.58 -13.12 16.81
CA ARG A 15 0.33 -13.74 17.78
C ARG A 15 -0.03 -15.18 18.13
N LEU A 16 -1.32 -15.49 18.24
CA LEU A 16 -1.80 -16.85 18.51
C LEU A 16 -1.49 -17.83 17.37
N TRP A 17 -1.40 -17.35 16.12
CA TRP A 17 -0.98 -18.18 14.98
C TRP A 17 0.52 -18.45 15.01
N GLU A 18 1.34 -17.44 15.30
CA GLU A 18 2.80 -17.58 15.47
C GLU A 18 3.13 -18.60 16.56
N ILE A 19 2.44 -18.52 17.72
CA ILE A 19 2.63 -19.45 18.85
C ILE A 19 2.27 -20.90 18.48
N LYS A 20 1.34 -21.11 17.54
CA LYS A 20 0.88 -22.44 17.12
C LYS A 20 1.76 -23.10 16.06
N GLY A 21 2.83 -22.45 15.59
CA GLY A 21 3.74 -23.02 14.57
C GLY A 21 3.07 -23.27 13.22
N LEU A 22 1.90 -22.68 12.98
CA LEU A 22 1.25 -22.69 11.68
C LEU A 22 1.98 -21.64 10.83
N ALA A 23 2.49 -22.05 9.66
CA ALA A 23 3.11 -21.12 8.70
C ALA A 23 2.22 -19.87 8.58
N PRO A 24 2.79 -18.66 8.46
CA PRO A 24 1.99 -17.45 8.45
C PRO A 24 1.13 -17.47 7.19
N HIS A 25 -0.07 -18.04 7.30
CA HIS A 25 -1.15 -17.77 6.37
C HIS A 25 -1.30 -16.27 6.43
N ASN A 26 -1.07 -15.61 5.29
CA ASN A 26 -1.45 -14.23 5.10
C ASN A 26 -2.84 -14.08 5.75
N PRO A 27 -3.04 -13.25 6.79
CA PRO A 27 -4.33 -13.14 7.46
C PRO A 27 -5.31 -12.31 6.61
N PHE A 28 -4.87 -11.82 5.45
CA PHE A 28 -5.63 -10.95 4.56
C PHE A 28 -6.17 -11.55 3.23
N PRO A 29 -6.24 -12.87 2.95
CA PRO A 29 -6.66 -13.40 1.65
C PRO A 29 -8.11 -13.02 1.33
N GLN A 30 -8.94 -12.85 2.35
CA GLN A 30 -10.30 -12.36 2.19
C GLN A 30 -10.36 -10.95 1.59
N TYR A 31 -9.39 -10.07 1.86
CA TYR A 31 -9.35 -8.71 1.30
C TYR A 31 -8.90 -8.68 -0.17
N MET A 32 -8.45 -9.82 -0.71
CA MET A 32 -8.05 -9.96 -2.11
C MET A 32 -9.18 -10.50 -3.01
N ASP A 33 -10.35 -10.83 -2.44
CA ASP A 33 -11.54 -11.14 -3.25
C ASP A 33 -12.08 -9.82 -3.85
N PRO A 34 -12.19 -9.69 -5.19
CA PRO A 34 -12.82 -8.53 -5.82
C PRO A 34 -14.26 -8.27 -5.34
N LYS A 35 -14.92 -9.30 -4.77
CA LYS A 35 -16.26 -9.23 -4.19
C LYS A 35 -16.25 -8.96 -2.69
N ASN A 36 -15.08 -8.80 -2.07
CA ASN A 36 -15.00 -8.41 -0.67
C ASN A 36 -15.64 -7.01 -0.50
N PRO A 37 -16.65 -6.85 0.37
CA PRO A 37 -17.35 -5.58 0.54
C PRO A 37 -16.43 -4.44 1.01
N ASP A 38 -15.40 -4.74 1.81
CA ASP A 38 -14.43 -3.75 2.26
C ASP A 38 -13.53 -3.28 1.10
N TRP A 39 -13.17 -4.18 0.19
CA TRP A 39 -12.40 -3.82 -1.01
C TRP A 39 -13.23 -2.97 -1.97
N VAL A 40 -14.48 -3.37 -2.24
CA VAL A 40 -15.42 -2.59 -3.06
C VAL A 40 -15.60 -1.18 -2.47
N LEU A 41 -15.83 -1.09 -1.16
CA LEU A 41 -15.94 0.21 -0.47
C LEU A 41 -14.65 1.03 -0.59
N THR A 42 -13.48 0.40 -0.46
CA THR A 42 -12.19 1.07 -0.61
C THR A 42 -12.03 1.64 -2.02
N GLN A 43 -12.41 0.90 -3.06
CA GLN A 43 -12.38 1.36 -4.44
C GLN A 43 -13.30 2.59 -4.64
N GLU A 44 -14.52 2.56 -4.12
CA GLU A 44 -15.45 3.70 -4.20
C GLU A 44 -14.90 4.95 -3.48
N LEU A 45 -14.30 4.77 -2.30
CA LEU A 45 -13.68 5.87 -1.57
C LEU A 45 -12.50 6.48 -2.34
N ILE A 46 -11.65 5.66 -2.96
CA ILE A 46 -10.54 6.13 -3.78
C ILE A 46 -11.05 6.94 -4.98
N ARG A 47 -12.09 6.45 -5.69
CA ARG A 47 -12.73 7.19 -6.79
C ARG A 47 -13.28 8.53 -6.32
N SER A 48 -14.02 8.54 -5.21
CA SER A 48 -14.61 9.76 -4.66
C SER A 48 -13.55 10.81 -4.32
N ILE A 49 -12.43 10.41 -3.71
CA ILE A 49 -11.34 11.33 -3.34
C ILE A 49 -10.64 11.86 -4.60
N ARG A 50 -10.38 11.00 -5.59
CA ARG A 50 -9.83 11.41 -6.89
C ARG A 50 -10.72 12.46 -7.55
N ASP A 51 -12.01 12.17 -7.67
CA ASP A 51 -12.97 13.02 -8.38
C ASP A 51 -13.15 14.36 -7.68
N GLU A 52 -13.22 14.36 -6.34
CA GLU A 52 -13.25 15.61 -5.56
C GLU A 52 -11.96 16.42 -5.70
N SER A 53 -10.79 15.77 -5.73
CA SER A 53 -9.50 16.45 -5.92
C SER A 53 -9.45 17.11 -7.30
N ASN A 54 -9.80 16.37 -8.35
CA ASN A 54 -9.82 16.86 -9.74
C ASN A 54 -10.82 18.00 -9.93
N ALA A 55 -12.02 17.91 -9.33
CA ALA A 55 -13.04 18.96 -9.39
C ALA A 55 -12.58 20.29 -8.78
N ARG A 56 -11.57 20.26 -7.91
CA ARG A 56 -10.95 21.43 -7.27
C ARG A 56 -9.66 21.89 -7.98
N GLY A 57 -9.33 21.29 -9.13
CA GLY A 57 -8.13 21.60 -9.89
C GLY A 57 -6.84 21.04 -9.30
N ALA A 58 -6.93 20.07 -8.37
CA ALA A 58 -5.78 19.35 -7.85
C ALA A 58 -5.58 18.03 -8.61
N GLN A 59 -4.34 17.59 -8.75
CA GLN A 59 -4.03 16.24 -9.22
C GLN A 59 -4.11 15.24 -8.07
N PHE A 60 -4.48 14.00 -8.39
CA PHE A 60 -4.54 12.89 -7.44
C PHE A 60 -3.50 11.81 -7.77
N LEU A 61 -2.65 11.46 -6.81
CA LEU A 61 -1.66 10.38 -6.90
C LEU A 61 -1.90 9.36 -5.78
N LEU A 62 -2.15 8.11 -6.14
CA LEU A 62 -2.27 7.00 -5.21
C LEU A 62 -0.88 6.42 -4.88
N VAL A 63 -0.44 6.58 -3.63
CA VAL A 63 0.84 6.03 -3.14
C VAL A 63 0.59 4.73 -2.37
N ILE A 64 1.13 3.62 -2.86
CA ILE A 64 0.99 2.29 -2.24
C ILE A 64 2.25 1.98 -1.42
N LEU A 65 2.15 2.05 -0.10
CA LEU A 65 3.26 1.82 0.82
C LEU A 65 3.53 0.31 1.02
N PRO A 66 4.78 -0.16 0.97
CA PRO A 66 5.11 -1.53 1.36
C PRO A 66 4.84 -1.73 2.84
N GLN A 67 4.42 -2.94 3.23
CA GLN A 67 4.57 -3.38 4.60
C GLN A 67 5.88 -4.16 4.75
N ARG A 68 6.45 -4.12 5.95
CA ARG A 68 7.69 -4.81 6.31
C ARG A 68 7.73 -6.27 5.84
N ASN A 69 6.63 -7.00 6.00
CA ASN A 69 6.56 -8.43 5.69
C ASN A 69 6.55 -8.74 4.18
N TYR A 70 6.21 -7.77 3.32
CA TYR A 70 6.36 -7.94 1.87
C TYR A 70 7.79 -7.59 1.44
N LEU A 71 8.41 -6.61 2.10
CA LEU A 71 9.79 -6.22 1.79
C LEU A 71 10.82 -7.26 2.25
N ASN A 72 10.57 -7.94 3.37
CA ASN A 72 11.42 -9.04 3.85
C ASN A 72 11.16 -10.38 3.15
N GLY A 73 10.25 -10.43 2.18
CA GLY A 73 9.93 -11.63 1.39
C GLY A 73 9.05 -12.67 2.09
N MET A 74 8.45 -12.33 3.24
CA MET A 74 7.58 -13.25 3.98
C MET A 74 6.23 -13.47 3.28
N TYR A 75 5.74 -12.49 2.50
CA TYR A 75 4.46 -12.56 1.79
C TYR A 75 4.55 -12.28 0.28
N ASP A 76 3.63 -12.88 -0.47
CA ASP A 76 3.45 -12.69 -1.92
C ASP A 76 2.85 -11.31 -2.24
N PRO A 77 3.48 -10.48 -3.09
CA PRO A 77 3.01 -9.13 -3.41
C PRO A 77 1.71 -9.03 -4.23
N VAL A 78 0.98 -10.11 -4.53
CA VAL A 78 -0.28 -10.10 -5.34
C VAL A 78 -1.25 -8.95 -5.00
N ILE A 79 -1.36 -8.57 -3.71
CA ILE A 79 -2.22 -7.45 -3.31
C ILE A 79 -1.77 -6.10 -3.90
N TYR A 80 -0.47 -5.86 -4.01
CA TYR A 80 0.09 -4.64 -4.61
C TYR A 80 -0.22 -4.58 -6.10
N ASP A 81 -0.10 -5.72 -6.79
CA ASP A 81 -0.42 -5.83 -8.21
C ASP A 81 -1.92 -5.58 -8.45
N SER A 82 -2.79 -6.11 -7.58
CA SER A 82 -4.24 -5.90 -7.66
C SER A 82 -4.63 -4.42 -7.49
N ILE A 83 -3.98 -3.70 -6.57
CA ILE A 83 -4.21 -2.25 -6.39
C ILE A 83 -3.72 -1.47 -7.62
N ILE A 84 -2.59 -1.86 -8.21
CA ILE A 84 -2.07 -1.23 -9.44
C ILE A 84 -2.99 -1.48 -10.63
N GLU A 85 -3.49 -2.70 -10.81
CA GLU A 85 -4.43 -3.00 -11.89
C GLU A 85 -5.76 -2.24 -11.72
N PHE A 86 -6.25 -2.12 -10.48
CA PHE A 86 -7.37 -1.23 -10.18
C PHE A 86 -7.06 0.22 -10.59
N ALA A 87 -5.94 0.78 -10.15
CA ALA A 87 -5.56 2.16 -10.46
C ALA A 87 -5.47 2.40 -11.98
N LYS A 88 -4.87 1.46 -12.74
CA LYS A 88 -4.83 1.50 -14.20
C LYS A 88 -6.23 1.50 -14.82
N SER A 89 -7.11 0.60 -14.38
CA SER A 89 -8.48 0.51 -14.91
C SER A 89 -9.31 1.77 -14.66
N GLU A 90 -8.96 2.54 -13.64
CA GLU A 90 -9.62 3.77 -13.22
C GLU A 90 -8.93 5.05 -13.72
N ASN A 91 -7.89 4.93 -14.56
CA ASN A 91 -7.03 6.05 -14.98
C ASN A 91 -6.52 6.88 -13.80
N ILE A 92 -6.15 6.21 -12.70
CA ILE A 92 -5.57 6.82 -11.51
C ILE A 92 -4.05 6.75 -11.63
N ALA A 93 -3.38 7.90 -11.53
CA ALA A 93 -1.93 7.94 -11.34
C ALA A 93 -1.61 7.23 -10.02
N ALA A 94 -0.76 6.21 -10.07
CA ALA A 94 -0.40 5.41 -8.91
C ALA A 94 1.07 5.02 -8.91
N ILE A 95 1.63 4.87 -7.72
CA ILE A 95 2.99 4.39 -7.51
C ILE A 95 3.01 3.24 -6.50
N ASN A 96 3.62 2.12 -6.92
CA ASN A 96 3.93 1.00 -6.06
C ASN A 96 5.36 1.13 -5.51
N LEU A 97 5.49 1.46 -4.23
CA LEU A 97 6.80 1.64 -3.60
C LEU A 97 7.49 0.31 -3.29
N LEU A 98 6.77 -0.81 -3.22
CA LEU A 98 7.36 -2.11 -2.88
C LEU A 98 8.52 -2.52 -3.80
N PRO A 99 8.36 -2.61 -5.14
CA PRO A 99 9.46 -2.98 -6.03
C PRO A 99 10.62 -1.97 -6.00
N LEU A 100 10.32 -0.68 -5.79
CA LEU A 100 11.31 0.39 -5.75
C LEU A 100 12.17 0.33 -4.48
N MET A 101 11.61 -0.17 -3.39
CA MET A 101 12.31 -0.29 -2.11
C MET A 101 13.02 -1.63 -1.93
N LYS A 102 12.80 -2.64 -2.80
CA LYS A 102 13.45 -3.96 -2.72
C LYS A 102 14.98 -3.92 -2.84
N SER A 103 15.55 -2.84 -3.36
CA SER A 103 17.00 -2.64 -3.44
C SER A 103 17.66 -2.32 -2.09
N TYR A 104 16.87 -1.98 -1.07
CA TYR A 104 17.35 -1.68 0.28
C TYR A 104 17.14 -2.86 1.22
N ARG A 105 17.97 -2.98 2.26
CA ARG A 105 17.70 -3.98 3.31
C ARG A 105 16.47 -3.54 4.08
N TRP A 106 15.51 -4.44 4.25
CA TRP A 106 14.27 -4.11 4.97
C TRP A 106 14.51 -3.60 6.40
N THR A 107 15.60 -4.03 7.05
CA THR A 107 16.04 -3.57 8.38
C THR A 107 16.57 -2.15 8.41
N GLU A 108 16.97 -1.59 7.27
CA GLU A 108 17.35 -0.18 7.15
C GLU A 108 16.11 0.69 6.94
N VAL A 109 15.09 0.14 6.29
CA VAL A 109 13.87 0.84 5.90
C VAL A 109 12.82 0.84 7.02
N PHE A 110 12.69 -0.24 7.78
CA PHE A 110 11.72 -0.40 8.86
C PHE A 110 12.40 -0.64 10.20
N TYR A 111 11.72 -0.25 11.28
CA TYR A 111 12.10 -0.68 12.62
C TYR A 111 11.88 -2.19 12.81
N LEU A 112 12.72 -2.83 13.64
CA LEU A 112 12.64 -4.27 13.88
C LEU A 112 11.36 -4.68 14.62
N GLU A 113 10.95 -3.89 15.61
CA GLU A 113 9.80 -4.19 16.48
C GLU A 113 8.55 -3.39 16.12
N ASP A 114 8.67 -2.45 15.20
CA ASP A 114 7.62 -1.51 14.84
C ASP A 114 7.36 -1.53 13.32
N GLY A 115 6.10 -1.31 12.92
CA GLY A 115 5.66 -1.40 11.53
C GLY A 115 5.94 -0.16 10.68
N HIS A 116 6.46 0.91 11.28
CA HIS A 116 6.75 2.17 10.63
C HIS A 116 8.16 2.19 10.03
N PHE A 117 8.35 3.13 9.10
CA PHE A 117 9.65 3.41 8.53
C PHE A 117 10.62 4.00 9.56
N THR A 118 11.90 3.67 9.40
CA THR A 118 12.98 4.45 9.99
C THR A 118 13.07 5.82 9.29
N PRO A 119 13.83 6.79 9.82
CA PRO A 119 14.13 8.03 9.09
C PRO A 119 14.76 7.80 7.72
N PHE A 120 15.56 6.72 7.57
CA PHE A 120 16.11 6.33 6.28
C PHE A 120 15.00 5.87 5.32
N GLY A 121 14.11 4.98 5.76
CA GLY A 121 12.97 4.52 4.96
C GLY A 121 12.02 5.64 4.56
N ALA A 122 11.75 6.58 5.47
CA ALA A 122 10.96 7.77 5.19
C ALA A 122 11.61 8.68 4.14
N ARG A 123 12.94 8.88 4.23
CA ARG A 123 13.69 9.66 3.24
C ARG A 123 13.64 9.02 1.85
N VAL A 124 13.88 7.71 1.75
CA VAL A 124 13.80 6.97 0.48
C VAL A 124 12.40 7.09 -0.12
N THR A 125 11.36 6.90 0.70
CA THR A 125 9.96 7.04 0.29
C THR A 125 9.67 8.43 -0.28
N ALA A 126 10.08 9.49 0.44
CA ALA A 126 9.87 10.86 0.01
C ALA A 126 10.61 11.18 -1.30
N GLN A 127 11.84 10.68 -1.47
CA GLN A 127 12.61 10.87 -2.71
C GLN A 127 11.92 10.24 -3.91
N ILE A 128 11.41 9.02 -3.77
CA ILE A 128 10.69 8.32 -4.83
C ILE A 128 9.40 9.08 -5.20
N ILE A 129 8.59 9.47 -4.20
CA ILE A 129 7.36 10.23 -4.44
C ILE A 129 7.65 11.56 -5.15
N TYR A 130 8.68 12.29 -4.69
CA TYR A 130 9.09 13.54 -5.32
C TYR A 130 9.47 13.35 -6.79
N GLN A 131 10.28 12.33 -7.11
CA GLN A 131 10.66 12.03 -8.49
C GLN A 131 9.44 11.70 -9.36
N THR A 132 8.48 10.95 -8.84
CA THR A 132 7.25 10.63 -9.57
C THR A 132 6.40 11.86 -9.84
N ILE A 133 6.25 12.76 -8.86
CA ILE A 133 5.53 14.03 -9.08
C ILE A 133 6.22 14.86 -10.16
N GLN A 134 7.56 14.95 -10.15
CA GLN A 134 8.30 15.68 -11.19
C GLN A 134 8.06 15.10 -12.60
N THR A 135 7.92 13.78 -12.74
CA THR A 135 7.59 13.17 -14.04
C THR A 135 6.16 13.43 -14.49
N MET A 136 5.21 13.52 -13.55
CA MET A 136 3.81 13.86 -13.85
C MET A 136 3.68 15.31 -14.35
N ASP A 137 4.34 16.25 -13.68
CA ASP A 137 4.37 17.66 -14.08
C ASP A 137 5.00 17.88 -15.46
N TYR A 138 5.95 17.02 -15.84
CA TYR A 138 6.60 17.09 -17.15
C TYR A 138 5.64 16.70 -18.30
N HIS A 139 4.81 15.68 -18.10
CA HIS A 139 3.86 15.21 -19.11
C HIS A 139 2.69 16.19 -19.31
N ASP A 140 2.23 16.87 -18.27
CA ASP A 140 1.18 17.89 -18.40
C ASP A 140 1.65 19.16 -19.11
N LYS A 141 2.96 19.46 -19.08
CA LYS A 141 3.54 20.63 -19.75
C LYS A 141 4.01 20.35 -21.18
N ASN A 142 4.13 19.09 -21.58
CA ASN A 142 4.58 18.66 -22.90
C ASN A 142 3.80 17.42 -23.38
N PRO A 143 2.57 17.60 -23.89
CA PRO A 143 1.71 16.51 -24.33
C PRO A 143 2.07 15.95 -25.72
N PHE A 144 3.34 15.99 -26.13
CA PHE A 144 3.80 15.62 -27.47
C PHE A 144 3.47 14.17 -27.85
#